data_AF-A0A367JM07-F1
#
_entry.id   AF-A0A367JM07-F1
#
_cell.length_a   1.000
_cell.length_b   1.000
_cell.length_c   1.000
_cell.angle_alpha   90.00
_cell.angle_beta   90.00
_cell.angle_gamma   90.00
#
_symmetry.space_group_name_H-M   'P 1'
#
loop_
_entity.id
_entity.type
_entity.pdbx_description
1 polymer ?
#
loop_
_entity_poly.entity_id
_entity_poly.type
_entity_poly.pdbx_seq_one_letter_code
_entity_poly.pdbx_strand_id
1 'polypeptide(L)'
;MNIPATFTLAPGYIPGTDFVTRFLLQDERIMDIIVKEVAGQNVDNTAYGLGRCAWASKCISDAVYIPKLPHLSPILVEVQCDINEDFIARLVSYSLQLKQEYGQLPKVLVISIKSITTEVKSKFKNLENNCMYTMNCDFWAEICQIISAESIQTHLNKNPLNKLAALGHFLIQQKRNILSIGQKHDPTIQLLYQILKDKFENECYVEEEKLVVIKDLCFKAKTQFEKIVKCLQNGE
;
A
#
# COMPACT_ATOMS: atom_id res chain seq x y z
N MET A 1 -3.35 17.23 12.04
CA MET A 1 -4.19 16.04 12.28
C MET A 1 -3.68 15.37 13.56
N ASN A 2 -4.56 14.84 14.41
CA ASN A 2 -4.18 14.29 15.72
C ASN A 2 -4.61 12.82 15.81
N ILE A 3 -3.75 11.92 15.33
CA ILE A 3 -3.97 10.47 15.40
C ILE A 3 -3.58 10.05 16.82
N PRO A 4 -4.50 9.45 17.59
CA PRO A 4 -4.18 9.00 18.94
C PRO A 4 -2.98 8.04 18.91
N ALA A 5 -2.06 8.19 19.86
CA ALA A 5 -0.91 7.29 20.02
C ALA A 5 -1.33 5.81 20.19
N THR A 6 -2.56 5.58 20.67
CA THR A 6 -3.17 4.28 20.89
C THR A 6 -3.72 3.65 19.60
N PHE A 7 -3.98 4.43 18.55
CA PHE A 7 -4.60 3.91 17.34
C PHE A 7 -3.70 2.87 16.66
N THR A 8 -4.22 1.66 16.55
CA THR A 8 -3.56 0.52 15.92
C THR A 8 -4.57 -0.19 15.06
N LEU A 9 -4.22 -0.44 13.80
CA LEU A 9 -5.06 -1.21 12.90
C LEU A 9 -5.24 -2.65 13.43
N ALA A 10 -6.45 -3.18 13.28
CA ALA A 10 -6.76 -4.60 13.50
C ALA A 10 -5.73 -5.51 12.79
N PRO A 11 -5.42 -6.72 13.30
CA PRO A 11 -4.46 -7.63 12.66
C PRO A 11 -4.80 -7.99 11.21
N GLY A 12 -6.07 -7.91 10.79
CA GLY A 12 -6.50 -8.09 9.40
C GLY A 12 -6.24 -6.90 8.47
N TYR A 13 -5.95 -5.72 9.01
CA TYR A 13 -5.75 -4.48 8.25
C TYR A 13 -4.29 -4.05 8.27
N ILE A 14 -3.46 -4.81 7.55
CA ILE A 14 -2.04 -4.53 7.41
C ILE A 14 -1.83 -3.69 6.13
N PRO A 15 -1.15 -2.52 6.20
CA PRO A 15 -0.77 -1.79 5.01
C PRO A 15 -0.01 -2.66 3.99
N GLY A 16 -0.28 -2.45 2.71
CA GLY A 16 0.30 -3.26 1.63
C GLY A 16 -0.44 -4.58 1.36
N THR A 17 -1.43 -4.97 2.18
CA THR A 17 -2.32 -6.09 1.79
C THR A 17 -3.38 -5.63 0.80
N ASP A 18 -3.85 -6.53 -0.08
CA ASP A 18 -4.83 -6.24 -1.15
C ASP A 18 -5.98 -5.33 -0.68
N PHE A 19 -6.61 -5.67 0.44
CA PHE A 19 -7.78 -4.93 0.92
C PHE A 19 -7.43 -3.49 1.35
N VAL A 20 -6.40 -3.33 2.19
CA VAL A 20 -5.98 -2.01 2.69
C VAL A 20 -5.43 -1.15 1.57
N THR A 21 -4.63 -1.74 0.68
CA THR A 21 -4.10 -1.08 -0.50
C THR A 21 -5.20 -0.54 -1.39
N ARG A 22 -6.16 -1.39 -1.80
CA ARG A 22 -7.25 -0.97 -2.70
C ARG A 22 -8.08 0.13 -2.09
N PHE A 23 -8.35 0.06 -0.79
CA PHE A 23 -9.05 1.13 -0.09
C PHE A 23 -8.27 2.45 -0.14
N LEU A 24 -6.97 2.44 0.15
CA LEU A 24 -6.13 3.63 0.10
C LEU A 24 -6.05 4.24 -1.30
N LEU A 25 -5.87 3.42 -2.32
CA LEU A 25 -5.76 3.88 -3.71
C LEU A 25 -7.07 4.46 -4.25
N GLN A 26 -8.21 4.21 -3.61
CA GLN A 26 -9.49 4.83 -3.95
C GLN A 26 -9.69 6.20 -3.28
N ASP A 27 -8.89 6.57 -2.28
CA ASP A 27 -8.97 7.88 -1.64
C ASP A 27 -8.44 8.97 -2.59
N GLU A 28 -9.24 10.01 -2.84
CA GLU A 28 -8.93 11.07 -3.79
C GLU A 28 -7.59 11.77 -3.49
N ARG A 29 -7.19 11.85 -2.21
CA ARG A 29 -5.93 12.48 -1.79
C ARG A 29 -4.73 11.61 -2.17
N ILE A 30 -4.90 10.28 -2.18
CA ILE A 30 -3.86 9.33 -2.61
C ILE A 30 -3.80 9.26 -4.12
N MET A 31 -4.96 9.28 -4.79
CA MET A 31 -5.03 9.43 -6.24
C MET A 31 -4.30 10.70 -6.69
N ASP A 32 -4.48 11.83 -6.00
CA ASP A 32 -3.77 13.09 -6.30
C ASP A 32 -2.25 12.97 -6.21
N ILE A 33 -1.75 12.30 -5.17
CA ILE A 33 -0.31 12.03 -5.02
C ILE A 33 0.21 11.24 -6.23
N ILE A 34 -0.51 10.20 -6.64
CA ILE A 34 -0.08 9.33 -7.75
C ILE A 34 -0.19 10.05 -9.09
N VAL A 35 -1.30 10.73 -9.36
CA VAL A 35 -1.53 11.43 -10.63
C VAL A 35 -0.47 12.50 -10.85
N LYS A 36 -0.16 13.33 -9.84
CA LYS A 36 0.86 14.39 -9.96
C LYS A 36 2.25 13.84 -10.25
N GLU A 37 2.59 12.70 -9.70
CA GLU A 37 3.93 12.11 -9.87
C GLU A 37 4.05 11.29 -11.16
N VAL A 38 2.97 10.62 -11.59
CA VAL A 38 2.99 9.72 -12.75
C VAL A 38 2.56 10.42 -14.04
N ALA A 39 1.47 11.21 -14.01
CA ALA A 39 1.00 11.96 -15.18
C ALA A 39 1.73 13.31 -15.34
N GLY A 40 2.17 13.91 -14.23
CA GLY A 40 2.97 15.14 -14.19
C GLY A 40 2.39 16.19 -13.24
N GLN A 41 3.26 17.04 -12.68
CA GLN A 41 2.92 17.95 -11.57
C GLN A 41 1.84 18.99 -11.90
N ASN A 42 1.57 19.23 -13.19
CA ASN A 42 0.55 20.16 -13.67
C ASN A 42 -0.83 19.50 -13.87
N VAL A 43 -0.94 18.18 -13.64
CA VAL A 43 -2.18 17.42 -13.82
C VAL A 43 -2.82 17.21 -12.45
N ASP A 44 -4.06 17.70 -12.31
CA ASP A 44 -4.85 17.53 -11.10
C ASP A 44 -5.63 16.20 -11.11
N ASN A 45 -5.94 15.67 -9.92
CA ASN A 45 -6.65 14.40 -9.79
C ASN A 45 -8.05 14.43 -10.41
N THR A 46 -8.68 15.60 -10.50
CA THR A 46 -9.99 15.78 -11.12
C THR A 46 -9.99 15.44 -12.62
N ALA A 47 -8.82 15.41 -13.27
CA ALA A 47 -8.65 14.96 -14.64
C ALA A 47 -8.81 13.44 -14.81
N TYR A 48 -8.88 12.69 -13.71
CA TYR A 48 -9.04 11.23 -13.68
C TYR A 48 -10.30 10.80 -12.93
N GLY A 49 -10.71 9.56 -13.15
CA GLY A 49 -11.73 8.85 -12.38
C GLY A 49 -11.33 7.40 -12.15
N LEU A 50 -12.00 6.71 -11.22
CA LEU A 50 -11.74 5.30 -10.96
C LEU A 50 -12.26 4.43 -12.11
N GLY A 51 -11.39 3.56 -12.63
CA GLY A 51 -11.69 2.56 -13.64
C GLY A 51 -12.11 1.22 -13.06
N ARG A 52 -12.43 0.28 -13.95
CA ARG A 52 -12.62 -1.12 -13.58
C ARG A 52 -11.27 -1.78 -13.35
N CYS A 53 -11.17 -2.56 -12.26
CA CYS A 53 -9.96 -3.30 -11.92
C CYS A 53 -10.04 -4.80 -12.21
N ALA A 54 -11.20 -5.30 -12.67
CA ALA A 54 -11.38 -6.71 -13.01
C ALA A 54 -11.09 -6.95 -14.49
N TRP A 55 -10.20 -7.91 -14.76
CA TRP A 55 -9.69 -8.17 -16.11
C TRP A 55 -10.27 -9.46 -16.71
N ALA A 56 -10.14 -9.62 -18.04
CA ALA A 56 -10.61 -10.82 -18.73
C ALA A 56 -9.95 -12.11 -18.22
N SER A 57 -8.75 -12.02 -17.65
CA SER A 57 -8.03 -13.10 -16.99
C SER A 57 -8.63 -13.53 -15.64
N LYS A 58 -9.71 -12.87 -15.17
CA LYS A 58 -10.28 -12.97 -13.81
C LYS A 58 -9.36 -12.47 -12.69
N CYS A 59 -8.18 -11.98 -13.03
CA CYS A 59 -7.34 -11.30 -12.07
C CYS A 59 -7.89 -9.89 -11.81
N ILE A 60 -7.53 -9.33 -10.66
CA ILE A 60 -7.97 -8.01 -10.22
C ILE A 60 -6.70 -7.17 -9.97
N SER A 61 -6.64 -5.97 -10.53
CA SER A 61 -5.60 -4.98 -10.22
C SER A 61 -5.96 -4.20 -8.96
N ASP A 62 -4.98 -3.53 -8.37
CA ASP A 62 -5.25 -2.72 -7.18
C ASP A 62 -5.95 -1.39 -7.50
N ALA A 63 -5.47 -0.64 -8.49
CA ALA A 63 -6.19 0.53 -8.97
C ALA A 63 -5.95 0.84 -10.45
N VAL A 64 -6.96 1.41 -11.08
CA VAL A 64 -6.91 1.93 -12.44
C VAL A 64 -7.51 3.33 -12.42
N TYR A 65 -6.76 4.32 -12.89
CA TYR A 65 -7.25 5.69 -13.06
C TYR A 65 -7.44 5.98 -14.55
N ILE A 66 -8.68 6.29 -14.91
CA ILE A 66 -9.08 6.54 -16.29
C ILE A 66 -9.12 8.05 -16.52
N PRO A 67 -8.43 8.55 -17.56
CA PRO A 67 -8.40 9.96 -17.88
C PRO A 67 -9.75 10.42 -18.41
N LYS A 68 -10.18 11.61 -18.02
CA LYS A 68 -11.35 12.30 -18.58
C LYS A 68 -10.99 13.09 -19.84
N LEU A 69 -9.70 13.35 -20.06
CA LEU A 69 -9.19 14.10 -21.20
C LEU A 69 -8.48 13.16 -22.19
N PRO A 70 -8.74 13.30 -23.51
CA PRO A 70 -8.31 12.33 -24.51
C PRO A 70 -6.81 12.38 -24.84
N HIS A 71 -6.03 13.31 -24.28
CA HIS A 71 -4.57 13.38 -24.48
C HIS A 71 -3.78 12.78 -23.31
N LEU A 72 -4.47 12.38 -22.24
CA LEU A 72 -3.87 11.75 -21.08
C LEU A 72 -3.98 10.24 -21.20
N SER A 73 -2.96 9.54 -20.71
CA SER A 73 -2.93 8.08 -20.65
C SER A 73 -3.59 7.57 -19.37
N PRO A 74 -4.24 6.38 -19.41
CA PRO A 74 -4.65 5.65 -18.21
C PRO A 74 -3.47 5.39 -17.27
N ILE A 75 -3.73 5.34 -15.97
CA ILE A 75 -2.74 4.97 -14.96
C ILE A 75 -3.13 3.64 -14.34
N LEU A 76 -2.24 2.67 -14.39
CA LEU A 76 -2.39 1.36 -13.74
C LEU A 76 -1.47 1.31 -12.51
N VAL A 77 -2.04 1.00 -11.35
CA VAL A 77 -1.30 0.90 -10.08
C VAL A 77 -1.43 -0.51 -9.52
N GLU A 78 -0.30 -1.12 -9.19
CA GLU A 78 -0.21 -2.43 -8.56
C GLU A 78 0.68 -2.37 -7.33
N VAL A 79 0.29 -3.04 -6.24
CA VAL A 79 1.11 -3.22 -5.05
C VAL A 79 1.31 -4.71 -4.84
N GLN A 80 2.55 -5.16 -4.99
CA GLN A 80 2.84 -6.58 -5.06
C GLN A 80 3.87 -6.97 -3.99
N CYS A 81 3.63 -8.10 -3.31
CA CYS A 81 4.59 -8.65 -2.36
C CYS A 81 5.91 -9.04 -3.03
N ASP A 82 5.80 -9.90 -4.04
CA ASP A 82 6.94 -10.44 -4.78
C ASP A 82 6.74 -10.18 -6.28
N ILE A 83 7.68 -9.47 -6.88
CA ILE A 83 7.69 -9.13 -8.31
C ILE A 83 8.58 -10.13 -9.04
N ASN A 84 7.96 -10.93 -9.90
CA ASN A 84 8.59 -11.92 -10.77
C ASN A 84 8.09 -11.79 -12.21
N GLU A 85 8.61 -12.65 -13.09
CA GLU A 85 8.31 -12.65 -14.52
C GLU A 85 6.83 -12.91 -14.82
N ASP A 86 6.18 -13.78 -14.04
CA ASP A 86 4.74 -14.05 -14.16
C ASP A 86 3.91 -12.80 -13.83
N PHE A 87 4.31 -12.06 -12.79
CA PHE A 87 3.71 -10.77 -12.47
C PHE A 87 3.89 -9.77 -13.62
N ILE A 88 5.08 -9.68 -14.21
CA ILE A 88 5.33 -8.79 -15.36
C ILE A 88 4.47 -9.19 -16.56
N ALA A 89 4.36 -10.48 -16.88
CA ALA A 89 3.50 -10.97 -17.97
C ALA A 89 2.01 -10.61 -17.75
N ARG A 90 1.55 -10.69 -16.49
CA ARG A 90 0.21 -10.24 -16.10
C ARG A 90 0.04 -8.73 -16.28
N LEU A 91 1.03 -7.93 -15.88
CA LEU A 91 1.04 -6.48 -16.03
C LEU A 91 0.98 -6.03 -17.50
N VAL A 92 1.74 -6.70 -18.36
CA VAL A 92 1.69 -6.52 -19.83
C VAL A 92 0.26 -6.78 -20.33
N SER A 93 -0.35 -7.88 -19.89
CA SER A 93 -1.71 -8.27 -20.31
C SER A 93 -2.77 -7.25 -19.91
N TYR A 94 -2.67 -6.64 -18.72
CA TYR A 94 -3.57 -5.56 -18.29
C TYR A 94 -3.37 -4.31 -19.14
N SER A 95 -2.11 -3.99 -19.43
CA SER A 95 -1.78 -2.75 -20.14
C SER A 95 -2.25 -2.78 -21.59
N LEU A 96 -2.16 -3.95 -22.25
CA LEU A 96 -2.71 -4.16 -23.59
C LEU A 96 -4.25 -4.11 -23.61
N GLN A 97 -4.93 -4.58 -22.56
CA GLN A 97 -6.38 -4.43 -22.43
C GLN A 97 -6.78 -2.96 -22.30
N LEU A 98 -6.07 -2.19 -21.46
CA LEU A 98 -6.30 -0.73 -21.35
C LEU A 98 -6.09 -0.02 -22.69
N LYS A 99 -5.07 -0.43 -23.46
CA LYS A 99 -4.85 0.11 -24.81
C LYS A 99 -6.00 -0.18 -25.76
N GLN A 100 -6.57 -1.39 -25.71
CA GLN A 100 -7.71 -1.77 -26.54
C GLN A 100 -8.97 -0.99 -26.15
N GLU A 101 -9.20 -0.78 -24.86
CA GLU A 101 -10.41 -0.13 -24.35
C GLU A 101 -10.36 1.40 -24.49
N TYR A 102 -9.22 2.02 -24.22
CA TYR A 102 -9.08 3.49 -24.13
C TYR A 102 -8.22 4.11 -25.25
N GLY A 103 -7.67 3.29 -26.15
CA GLY A 103 -6.90 3.76 -27.29
C GLY A 103 -5.50 4.30 -26.95
N GLN A 104 -5.07 4.29 -25.69
CA GLN A 104 -3.73 4.74 -25.24
C GLN A 104 -3.03 3.70 -24.36
N LEU A 105 -1.70 3.64 -24.46
CA LEU A 105 -0.91 2.79 -23.57
C LEU A 105 -0.91 3.42 -22.18
N PRO A 106 -1.06 2.63 -21.10
CA PRO A 106 -1.10 3.22 -19.77
C PRO A 106 0.29 3.66 -19.31
N LYS A 107 0.31 4.56 -18.32
CA LYS A 107 1.44 4.74 -17.41
C LYS A 107 1.27 3.77 -16.25
N VAL A 108 2.32 3.02 -15.94
CA VAL A 108 2.25 1.94 -14.96
C VAL A 108 3.11 2.28 -13.75
N LEU A 109 2.52 2.15 -12.55
CA LEU A 109 3.21 2.29 -11.27
C LEU A 109 3.09 0.98 -10.48
N VAL A 110 4.23 0.41 -10.09
CA VAL A 110 4.28 -0.79 -9.25
C VAL A 110 4.96 -0.46 -7.93
N ILE A 111 4.39 -0.90 -6.81
CA ILE A 111 5.00 -0.80 -5.48
C ILE A 111 5.35 -2.22 -4.99
N SER A 112 6.64 -2.50 -4.92
CA SER A 112 7.19 -3.75 -4.39
C SER A 112 7.28 -3.70 -2.87
N ILE A 113 6.56 -4.57 -2.17
CA ILE A 113 6.60 -4.65 -0.71
C ILE A 113 7.86 -5.36 -0.23
N LYS A 114 8.16 -6.55 -0.78
CA LYS A 114 9.17 -7.44 -0.21
C LYS A 114 10.32 -7.72 -1.17
N SER A 115 10.06 -8.36 -2.30
CA SER A 115 11.14 -8.86 -3.16
C SER A 115 10.88 -8.67 -4.64
N ILE A 116 11.98 -8.60 -5.39
CA ILE A 116 12.01 -8.53 -6.85
C ILE A 116 13.04 -9.56 -7.30
N THR A 117 12.67 -10.45 -8.23
CA THR A 117 13.61 -11.45 -8.76
C THR A 117 14.80 -10.77 -9.43
N THR A 118 15.97 -11.42 -9.40
CA THR A 118 17.21 -10.87 -9.96
C THR A 118 17.04 -10.58 -11.45
N GLU A 119 16.34 -11.47 -12.14
CA GLU A 119 16.02 -11.43 -13.55
C GLU A 119 15.22 -10.17 -13.89
N VAL A 120 14.16 -9.89 -13.15
CA VAL A 120 13.34 -8.68 -13.34
C VAL A 120 14.12 -7.43 -12.93
N LYS A 121 14.79 -7.46 -11.77
CA LYS A 121 15.56 -6.33 -11.25
C LYS A 121 16.67 -5.90 -12.20
N SER A 122 17.29 -6.84 -12.93
CA SER A 122 18.32 -6.55 -13.94
C SER A 122 17.83 -5.66 -15.08
N LYS A 123 16.51 -5.54 -15.27
CA LYS A 123 15.89 -4.69 -16.30
C LYS A 123 15.63 -3.26 -15.84
N PHE A 124 15.85 -2.98 -14.55
CA PHE A 124 15.55 -1.68 -13.98
C PHE A 124 16.70 -0.69 -14.22
N LYS A 125 16.31 0.55 -14.51
CA LYS A 125 17.19 1.69 -14.65
C LYS A 125 16.85 2.69 -13.56
N ASN A 126 17.86 3.11 -12.82
CA ASN A 126 17.73 4.19 -11.86
C ASN A 126 17.76 5.53 -12.61
N LEU A 127 16.80 6.40 -12.31
CA LEU A 127 16.83 7.79 -12.74
C LEU A 127 17.37 8.60 -11.58
N GLU A 128 18.45 9.35 -11.80
CA GLU A 128 19.06 10.18 -10.76
C GLU A 128 18.01 11.09 -10.10
N ASN A 129 18.06 11.17 -8.77
CA ASN A 129 17.13 11.93 -7.92
C ASN A 129 15.64 11.52 -8.01
N ASN A 130 15.31 10.39 -8.63
CA ASN A 130 13.96 9.83 -8.62
C ASN A 130 13.79 8.82 -7.46
N CYS A 131 12.58 8.71 -6.90
CA CYS A 131 12.24 7.69 -5.92
C CYS A 131 11.75 6.38 -6.56
N MET A 132 11.82 6.29 -7.89
CA MET A 132 11.33 5.19 -8.70
C MET A 132 12.43 4.68 -9.64
N TYR A 133 12.46 3.36 -9.81
CA TYR A 133 13.11 2.75 -10.97
C TYR A 133 12.20 2.85 -12.20
N THR A 134 12.81 2.73 -13.38
CA THR A 134 12.09 2.55 -14.64
C THR A 134 12.51 1.26 -15.31
N MET A 135 11.62 0.65 -16.09
CA MET A 135 11.97 -0.48 -16.95
C MET A 135 11.55 -0.19 -18.39
N ASN A 136 12.24 -0.81 -19.35
CA ASN A 136 11.80 -0.76 -20.75
C ASN A 136 10.42 -1.41 -20.85
N CYS A 137 9.48 -0.69 -21.47
CA CYS A 137 8.07 -1.11 -21.56
C CYS A 137 7.50 -0.97 -22.98
N ASP A 138 8.37 -1.09 -23.98
CA ASP A 138 8.03 -0.90 -25.38
C ASP A 138 6.81 -1.73 -25.76
N PHE A 139 5.88 -1.09 -26.47
CA PHE A 139 4.64 -1.68 -27.01
C PHE A 139 3.55 -2.06 -26.00
N TRP A 140 3.80 -1.99 -24.68
CA TRP A 140 2.77 -2.35 -23.68
C TRP A 140 2.50 -1.27 -22.64
N ALA A 141 3.38 -0.31 -22.40
CA ALA A 141 3.08 0.87 -21.58
C ALA A 141 3.78 2.12 -22.13
N GLU A 142 3.28 3.30 -21.79
CA GLU A 142 3.98 4.56 -22.07
C GLU A 142 5.22 4.71 -21.18
N ILE A 143 5.06 4.36 -19.90
CA ILE A 143 6.14 4.27 -18.92
C ILE A 143 5.78 3.20 -17.89
N CYS A 144 6.79 2.47 -17.40
CA CYS A 144 6.65 1.58 -16.26
C CYS A 144 7.64 1.98 -15.16
N GLN A 145 7.09 2.39 -14.02
CA GLN A 145 7.83 2.86 -12.85
C GLN A 145 7.63 1.92 -11.68
N ILE A 146 8.70 1.66 -10.93
CA ILE A 146 8.70 0.73 -9.80
C ILE A 146 9.26 1.41 -8.55
N ILE A 147 8.50 1.35 -7.47
CA ILE A 147 8.91 1.71 -6.12
C ILE A 147 9.26 0.43 -5.38
N SER A 148 10.42 0.44 -4.72
CA SER A 148 10.87 -0.60 -3.80
C SER A 148 11.59 0.03 -2.61
N ALA A 149 11.84 -0.77 -1.57
CA ALA A 149 12.58 -0.31 -0.39
C ALA A 149 13.94 0.31 -0.75
N GLU A 150 14.62 -0.24 -1.76
CA GLU A 150 15.90 0.27 -2.26
C GLU A 150 15.76 1.61 -2.99
N SER A 151 14.75 1.74 -3.86
CA SER A 151 14.54 2.97 -4.65
C SER A 151 14.24 4.20 -3.79
N ILE A 152 13.56 4.01 -2.66
CA ILE A 152 13.15 5.12 -1.77
C ILE A 152 14.17 5.42 -0.68
N GLN A 153 15.18 4.55 -0.47
CA GLN A 153 16.07 4.61 0.69
C GLN A 153 16.73 5.99 0.86
N THR A 154 17.20 6.60 -0.23
CA THR A 154 17.84 7.92 -0.21
C THR A 154 16.85 9.07 0.01
N HIS A 155 15.56 8.85 -0.23
CA HIS A 155 14.50 9.83 -0.03
C HIS A 155 13.96 9.83 1.41
N LEU A 156 14.23 8.79 2.19
CA LEU A 156 13.81 8.69 3.60
C LEU A 156 14.53 9.66 4.54
N ASN A 157 15.60 10.31 4.08
CA ASN A 157 16.36 11.30 4.84
C ASN A 157 15.84 12.75 4.64
N LYS A 158 14.87 12.96 3.74
CA LYS A 158 14.28 14.28 3.48
C LYS A 158 13.15 14.58 4.46
N ASN A 159 12.94 15.86 4.78
CA ASN A 159 11.83 16.30 5.62
C ASN A 159 11.23 17.62 5.06
N PRO A 160 9.98 17.63 4.56
CA PRO A 160 9.08 16.48 4.41
C PRO A 160 9.59 15.47 3.36
N LEU A 161 9.07 14.25 3.42
CA LEU A 161 9.34 13.24 2.40
C LEU A 161 8.71 13.63 1.06
N ASN A 162 9.26 13.11 -0.05
CA ASN A 162 8.49 13.04 -1.28
C ASN A 162 7.22 12.20 -1.00
N LYS A 163 6.05 12.70 -1.41
CA LYS A 163 4.76 12.10 -1.04
C LYS A 163 4.60 10.66 -1.58
N LEU A 164 5.11 10.39 -2.77
CA LEU A 164 5.07 9.06 -3.36
C LEU A 164 6.05 8.11 -2.67
N ALA A 165 7.25 8.58 -2.31
CA ALA A 165 8.19 7.83 -1.48
C ALA A 165 7.60 7.52 -0.09
N ALA A 166 6.84 8.44 0.50
CA ALA A 166 6.14 8.23 1.77
C ALA A 166 5.02 7.18 1.64
N LEU A 167 4.24 7.20 0.57
CA LEU A 167 3.25 6.16 0.26
C LEU A 167 3.92 4.79 0.10
N GLY A 168 5.01 4.72 -0.67
CA GLY A 168 5.81 3.51 -0.82
C GLY A 168 6.33 3.00 0.52
N HIS A 169 6.98 3.86 1.31
CA HIS A 169 7.49 3.52 2.64
C HIS A 169 6.41 2.96 3.56
N PHE A 170 5.24 3.59 3.56
CA PHE A 170 4.09 3.16 4.36
C PHE A 170 3.62 1.73 4.00
N LEU A 171 3.45 1.46 2.70
CA LEU A 171 3.01 0.15 2.21
C LEU A 171 4.08 -0.94 2.39
N ILE A 172 5.35 -0.58 2.25
CA ILE A 172 6.51 -1.50 2.41
C ILE A 172 6.72 -1.88 3.88
N GLN A 173 6.60 -0.92 4.79
CA GLN A 173 6.88 -1.16 6.22
C GLN A 173 5.80 -1.99 6.92
N GLN A 174 4.58 -2.02 6.37
CA GLN A 174 3.45 -2.83 6.84
C GLN A 174 3.15 -2.65 8.34
N LYS A 175 3.41 -1.45 8.87
CA LYS A 175 3.20 -1.13 10.28
C LYS A 175 1.74 -0.78 10.52
N ARG A 176 1.17 -1.35 11.57
CA ARG A 176 -0.24 -1.13 11.95
C ARG A 176 -0.44 0.09 12.86
N ASN A 177 0.64 0.60 13.44
CA ASN A 177 0.60 1.73 14.37
C ASN A 177 1.67 2.76 13.97
N ILE A 178 1.27 4.04 13.96
CA ILE A 178 2.12 5.16 13.55
C ILE A 178 3.40 5.31 14.40
N LEU A 179 3.38 4.92 15.67
CA LEU A 179 4.56 4.93 16.53
C LEU A 179 5.61 3.90 16.12
N SER A 180 5.21 2.85 15.40
CA SER A 180 6.10 1.76 14.98
C SER A 180 6.70 1.95 13.59
N ILE A 181 6.33 3.02 12.87
CA ILE A 181 6.90 3.37 11.56
C ILE A 181 7.97 4.45 11.70
N GLY A 182 9.05 4.34 10.92
CA GLY A 182 10.00 5.45 10.74
C GLY A 182 9.33 6.63 10.04
N GLN A 183 9.81 7.85 10.28
CA GLN A 183 9.24 9.08 9.70
C GLN A 183 7.77 9.34 10.09
N LYS A 184 7.35 8.91 11.28
CA LYS A 184 5.99 9.11 11.83
C LYS A 184 5.48 10.57 11.90
N HIS A 185 6.40 11.54 11.83
CA HIS A 185 6.07 12.96 11.83
C HIS A 185 5.86 13.54 10.43
N ASP A 186 6.14 12.75 9.37
CA ASP A 186 5.90 13.16 8.00
C ASP A 186 4.39 13.38 7.75
N PRO A 187 3.99 14.51 7.12
CA PRO A 187 2.58 14.81 6.87
C PRO A 187 1.85 13.76 6.03
N THR A 188 2.53 13.12 5.07
CA THR A 188 1.93 12.09 4.21
C THR A 188 1.73 10.80 4.97
N ILE A 189 2.70 10.41 5.81
CA ILE A 189 2.56 9.25 6.70
C ILE A 189 1.38 9.45 7.67
N GLN A 190 1.24 10.64 8.26
CA GLN A 190 0.09 10.97 9.10
C GLN A 190 -1.23 10.90 8.32
N LEU A 191 -1.28 11.48 7.12
CA LEU A 191 -2.45 11.41 6.27
C LEU A 191 -2.88 9.96 6.00
N LEU A 192 -1.94 9.06 5.69
CA LEU A 192 -2.22 7.65 5.42
C LEU A 192 -2.84 6.93 6.63
N TYR A 193 -2.27 7.11 7.83
CA TYR A 193 -2.88 6.55 9.04
C TYR A 193 -4.22 7.19 9.36
N GLN A 194 -4.42 8.48 9.06
CA GLN A 194 -5.69 9.16 9.27
C GLN A 194 -6.78 8.57 8.36
N ILE A 195 -6.48 8.37 7.07
CA ILE A 195 -7.40 7.72 6.12
C ILE A 195 -7.85 6.35 6.65
N LEU A 196 -6.90 5.53 7.11
CA LEU A 196 -7.22 4.22 7.63
C LEU A 196 -7.98 4.28 8.96
N LYS A 197 -7.66 5.24 9.83
CA LYS A 197 -8.43 5.48 11.05
C LYS A 197 -9.88 5.80 10.72
N ASP A 198 -10.12 6.81 9.89
CA ASP A 198 -11.47 7.26 9.55
C ASP A 198 -12.32 6.13 8.97
N LYS A 199 -11.68 5.16 8.30
CA LYS A 199 -12.35 3.99 7.76
C LYS A 199 -12.57 2.86 8.75
N PHE A 200 -11.53 2.50 9.51
CA PHE A 200 -11.48 1.23 10.26
C PHE A 200 -11.60 1.41 11.78
N GLU A 201 -11.77 2.63 12.27
CA GLU A 201 -11.83 2.94 13.70
C GLU A 201 -12.87 2.07 14.45
N ASN A 202 -14.07 1.91 13.89
CA ASN A 202 -15.11 1.07 14.51
C ASN A 202 -14.72 -0.40 14.60
N GLU A 203 -14.04 -0.94 13.60
CA GLU A 203 -13.63 -2.34 13.55
C GLU A 203 -12.44 -2.61 14.48
N CYS A 204 -11.58 -1.61 14.67
CA CYS A 204 -10.48 -1.65 15.64
C CYS A 204 -11.00 -1.69 17.09
N TYR A 205 -12.02 -0.89 17.43
CA TYR A 205 -12.62 -0.90 18.77
C TYR A 205 -13.27 -2.24 19.12
N VAL A 206 -13.98 -2.88 18.17
CA VAL A 206 -14.61 -4.19 18.39
C VAL A 206 -13.56 -5.28 18.69
N GLU A 207 -12.40 -5.23 18.06
CA GLU A 207 -11.32 -6.18 18.37
C GLU A 207 -10.63 -5.90 19.71
N GLU A 208 -10.44 -4.62 20.08
CA GLU A 208 -9.91 -4.26 21.39
C GLU A 208 -10.80 -4.77 22.53
N GLU A 209 -12.12 -4.65 22.39
CA GLU A 209 -13.07 -5.21 23.36
C GLU A 209 -12.94 -6.73 23.49
N LYS A 210 -12.82 -7.46 22.37
CA LYS A 210 -12.58 -8.92 22.38
C LYS A 210 -11.26 -9.26 23.08
N LEU A 211 -10.20 -8.50 22.85
CA LEU A 211 -8.91 -8.70 23.51
C LEU A 211 -8.98 -8.47 25.02
N VAL A 212 -9.77 -7.49 25.47
CA VAL A 212 -10.02 -7.25 26.91
C VAL A 212 -10.70 -8.46 27.53
N VAL A 213 -11.75 -9.00 26.88
CA VAL A 213 -12.46 -10.19 27.35
C VAL A 213 -11.54 -11.41 27.42
N ILE A 214 -10.70 -11.62 26.40
CA ILE A 214 -9.73 -12.73 26.38
C ILE A 214 -8.70 -12.57 27.50
N LYS A 215 -8.16 -11.36 27.71
CA LYS A 215 -7.21 -11.09 28.81
C LYS A 215 -7.82 -11.38 30.18
N ASP A 216 -9.07 -10.99 30.40
CA ASP A 216 -9.79 -11.26 31.64
C ASP A 216 -10.00 -12.77 31.84
N LEU A 217 -10.39 -13.51 30.78
CA LEU A 217 -10.46 -14.97 30.79
C LEU A 217 -9.13 -15.63 31.14
N CYS A 218 -8.03 -15.21 30.51
CA CYS A 218 -6.70 -15.72 30.79
C CYS A 218 -6.26 -15.42 32.23
N PHE A 219 -6.56 -14.22 32.73
CA PHE A 219 -6.28 -13.84 34.11
C PHE A 219 -7.04 -14.72 35.09
N LYS A 220 -8.35 -14.89 34.89
CA LYS A 220 -9.20 -15.78 35.70
C LYS A 220 -8.70 -17.23 35.67
N ALA A 221 -8.36 -17.75 34.50
CA ALA A 221 -7.81 -19.09 34.35
C ALA A 221 -6.50 -19.25 35.14
N LYS A 222 -5.57 -18.31 34.99
CA LYS A 222 -4.31 -18.28 35.76
C LYS A 222 -4.58 -18.32 37.26
N THR A 223 -5.47 -17.48 37.78
CA THR A 223 -5.82 -17.46 39.20
C THR A 223 -6.41 -18.79 39.68
N GLN A 224 -7.21 -19.47 38.85
CA GLN A 224 -7.74 -20.80 39.18
C GLN A 224 -6.63 -21.86 39.22
N PHE A 225 -5.72 -21.87 38.26
CA PHE A 225 -4.57 -22.77 38.28
C PHE A 225 -3.68 -22.53 39.50
N GLU A 226 -3.41 -21.28 39.86
CA GLU A 226 -2.64 -20.94 41.07
C GLU A 226 -3.32 -21.43 42.35
N LYS A 227 -4.65 -21.39 42.44
CA LYS A 227 -5.41 -21.95 43.56
C LYS A 227 -5.28 -23.47 43.62
N ILE A 228 -5.42 -24.16 42.49
CA ILE A 228 -5.27 -25.62 42.42
C ILE A 228 -3.87 -26.04 42.86
N VAL A 229 -2.83 -25.36 42.36
CA VAL A 229 -1.43 -25.62 42.76
C VAL A 229 -1.24 -25.44 44.27
N LYS A 230 -1.79 -24.36 44.86
CA LYS A 230 -1.72 -24.16 46.32
C LYS A 230 -2.45 -25.24 47.11
N CYS A 231 -3.62 -25.70 46.63
CA CYS A 231 -4.34 -26.79 47.27
C CYS A 231 -3.55 -28.12 47.23
N LEU A 232 -2.88 -28.41 46.11
CA LEU A 232 -2.02 -29.59 45.97
C LEU A 232 -0.74 -29.51 46.81
N GLN A 233 -0.24 -28.30 47.10
CA GLN A 233 0.95 -28.08 47.95
C GLN A 233 0.62 -28.06 49.44
N ASN A 234 -0.62 -27.72 49.81
CA ASN A 234 -1.09 -27.64 51.19
C ASN A 234 -1.92 -28.86 51.63
N GLY A 235 -2.10 -29.86 50.76
CA GLY A 235 -2.76 -31.12 51.08
C GLY A 235 -1.72 -32.18 51.47
N GLU A 236 -1.59 -32.40 52.79
CA GLU A 236 -1.34 -33.73 53.37
C GLU A 236 -2.64 -34.55 53.38
#